data_AF-A0A7W2I7X4-F1
#
_entry.id   AF-A0A7W2I7X4-F1
#
_cell.length_a   1.000
_cell.length_b   1.000
_cell.length_c   1.000
_cell.angle_alpha   90.00
_cell.angle_beta   90.00
_cell.angle_gamma   90.00
#
_symmetry.space_group_name_H-M   'P 1'
#
loop_
_entity.id
_entity.type
_entity.pdbx_description
1 polymer ?
#
loop_
_entity_poly.entity_id
_entity_poly.type
_entity_poly.pdbx_seq_one_letter_code
_entity_poly.pdbx_strand_id
1 'polypeptide(L)'
;MQRTAGIGFVISVFFLSLGACAKDVAMKNTTTLCFGRFLIDLPPGAQIKEIGQQSQFMYGDLLSEVFQGGVAEFGKRMMQRETKLRSVTGKNERLLDKTLSPSQDAMIFTTREKVFGENDFGFEAYKVDQDQLFSLMHINFDEGVFRNKVLIRLQNEILPYLRARSIEEIPVEPGFCVKNGFIANDGSRYQFEEARMQINFKEWPDVWVSIYSQTVPKGGEQTLLQRVASHPYTGIYATLARQIKTLRKGVHDIHGIKGEEILEVFPTENGFKQHSFRWETLGAVKSIFAPSIVFEFESGTPLEGEPRPPTLTDDQAVKLFDSIVNSIRLRPTTAPAKSNANERPKRPLGDQAVTGRICPQTGWWQTDDAGVVADWRRRHFKEGEPLPSALRYLEPNLWQKIKGERPAGQGAVLWKLVEYGDAPEVAKQELPPQEAGPAKGAEPPTGG
;
A
#
# COMPACT_ATOMS: atom_id res chain seq x y z
N MET A 1 77.40 23.15 56.17
CA MET A 1 76.17 23.79 56.70
C MET A 1 75.40 24.36 55.50
N GLN A 2 74.56 23.55 54.85
CA GLN A 2 73.10 23.49 55.05
C GLN A 2 72.41 24.87 55.06
N ARG A 3 71.60 25.17 54.03
CA ARG A 3 70.14 25.10 54.16
C ARG A 3 69.43 25.16 52.79
N THR A 4 68.42 24.32 52.72
CA THR A 4 67.56 23.91 51.61
C THR A 4 66.33 24.80 51.44
N ALA A 5 65.95 24.93 50.17
CA ALA A 5 64.65 25.13 49.52
C ALA A 5 63.36 25.33 50.33
N GLY A 6 62.51 26.20 49.79
CA GLY A 6 61.06 26.19 49.94
C GLY A 6 60.41 27.24 49.03
N ILE A 7 60.02 26.88 47.80
CA ILE A 7 59.12 27.68 46.95
C ILE A 7 57.90 26.81 46.67
N GLY A 8 56.76 27.21 47.24
CA GLY A 8 55.47 26.57 47.02
C GLY A 8 54.90 26.95 45.66
N PHE A 9 54.53 25.95 44.87
CA PHE A 9 53.82 26.11 43.61
C PHE A 9 52.34 25.75 43.85
N VAL A 10 51.45 26.73 43.73
CA VAL A 10 50.00 26.53 43.79
C VAL A 10 49.55 26.04 42.41
N ILE A 11 49.16 24.77 42.31
CA ILE A 11 48.56 24.20 41.09
C ILE A 11 47.06 24.49 41.13
N SER A 12 46.62 25.51 40.39
CA SER A 12 45.22 25.69 40.04
C SER A 12 44.81 24.61 39.02
N VAL A 13 44.05 23.62 39.49
CA VAL A 13 43.41 22.63 38.62
C VAL A 13 42.23 23.31 37.92
N PHE A 14 42.42 23.68 36.65
CA PHE A 14 41.31 23.98 35.76
C PHE A 14 40.57 22.69 35.44
N PHE A 15 39.39 22.51 36.01
CA PHE A 15 38.40 21.55 35.49
C PHE A 15 37.93 22.06 34.12
N LEU A 16 38.62 21.64 33.06
CA LEU A 16 38.06 21.65 31.72
C LEU A 16 36.97 20.59 31.70
N SER A 17 35.73 21.01 31.93
CA SER A 17 34.56 20.24 31.56
C SER A 17 34.61 20.04 30.04
N LEU A 18 35.12 18.89 29.60
CA LEU A 18 34.83 18.33 28.29
C LEU A 18 33.32 18.07 28.25
N GLY A 19 32.54 19.12 27.98
CA GLY A 19 31.17 18.96 27.54
C GLY A 19 31.24 18.12 26.28
N ALA A 20 30.75 16.88 26.36
CA ALA A 20 30.40 16.12 25.18
C ALA A 20 29.50 17.03 24.35
N CYS A 21 30.00 17.55 23.23
CA CYS A 21 29.15 18.23 22.26
C CYS A 21 28.08 17.21 21.87
N ALA A 22 26.87 17.39 22.42
CA ALA A 22 25.71 16.65 21.98
C ALA A 22 25.63 16.84 20.47
N LYS A 23 25.87 15.77 19.70
CA LYS A 23 25.68 15.80 18.25
C LYS A 23 24.24 16.27 18.02
N ASP A 24 24.10 17.38 17.31
CA ASP A 24 22.81 18.05 17.17
C ASP A 24 21.85 17.11 16.42
N VAL A 25 20.71 16.81 17.04
CA VAL A 25 19.61 16.02 16.46
C VAL A 25 18.58 16.95 15.80
N ALA A 26 18.90 18.24 15.65
CA ALA A 26 17.99 19.19 15.03
C ALA A 26 17.78 18.87 13.54
N MET A 27 16.52 18.78 13.14
CA MET A 27 16.06 18.71 11.74
C MET A 27 16.21 20.07 11.04
N LYS A 28 17.42 20.62 11.01
CA LYS A 28 17.77 21.80 10.21
C LYS A 28 18.40 21.32 8.91
N ASN A 29 18.01 21.92 7.78
CA ASN A 29 18.49 21.56 6.45
C ASN A 29 18.26 20.08 6.08
N THR A 30 17.05 19.60 6.32
CA THR A 30 16.66 18.22 6.00
C THR A 30 16.62 17.96 4.50
N THR A 31 16.92 16.73 4.11
CA THR A 31 16.65 16.24 2.75
C THR A 31 15.31 15.52 2.73
N THR A 32 14.39 15.95 1.86
CA THR A 32 13.11 15.27 1.64
C THR A 32 13.26 14.24 0.53
N LEU A 33 12.86 13.00 0.78
CA LEU A 33 12.89 11.91 -0.19
C LEU A 33 11.51 11.35 -0.49
N CYS A 34 11.34 10.86 -1.72
CA CYS A 34 10.12 10.19 -2.16
C CYS A 34 10.26 8.67 -2.11
N PHE A 35 9.32 7.99 -1.45
CA PHE A 35 9.21 6.53 -1.43
C PHE A 35 7.76 6.11 -1.68
N GLY A 36 7.54 5.33 -2.75
CA GLY A 36 6.20 5.01 -3.21
C GLY A 36 5.36 6.27 -3.43
N ARG A 37 4.33 6.48 -2.61
CA ARG A 37 3.44 7.67 -2.69
C ARG A 37 3.68 8.69 -1.58
N PHE A 38 4.69 8.49 -0.75
CA PHE A 38 4.93 9.25 0.46
C PHE A 38 6.25 10.01 0.39
N LEU A 39 6.37 10.99 1.27
CA LEU A 39 7.57 11.77 1.53
C LEU A 39 8.04 11.52 2.96
N ILE A 40 9.35 11.56 3.15
CA ILE A 40 10.02 11.52 4.45
C ILE A 40 11.14 12.55 4.46
N ASP A 41 11.31 13.24 5.59
CA ASP A 41 12.40 14.19 5.79
C ASP A 41 13.48 13.52 6.65
N LEU A 42 14.73 13.64 6.20
CA LEU A 42 15.89 13.05 6.85
C LEU A 42 16.86 14.14 7.28
N PRO A 43 17.54 13.98 8.43
CA PRO A 43 18.59 14.91 8.84
C PRO A 43 19.76 14.90 7.86
N PRO A 44 20.60 15.95 7.89
CA PRO A 44 21.87 15.97 7.16
C PRO A 44 22.71 14.71 7.44
N GLY A 45 23.41 14.22 6.43
CA GLY A 45 24.29 13.05 6.56
C GLY A 45 23.58 11.70 6.51
N ALA A 46 22.26 11.68 6.27
CA ALA A 46 21.52 10.48 5.89
C ALA A 46 22.06 9.88 4.58
N GLN A 47 22.20 8.55 4.55
CA GLN A 47 22.77 7.81 3.44
C GLN A 47 21.90 6.60 3.11
N ILE A 48 21.47 6.51 1.85
CA ILE A 48 20.80 5.34 1.29
C ILE A 48 21.87 4.51 0.57
N LYS A 49 22.11 3.29 1.04
CA LYS A 49 22.99 2.33 0.36
C LYS A 49 22.33 1.85 -0.94
N GLU A 50 23.08 1.22 -1.84
CA GLU A 50 22.54 0.82 -3.15
C GLU A 50 21.28 -0.06 -3.06
N ILE A 51 21.22 -1.00 -2.12
CA ILE A 51 20.04 -1.84 -1.88
C ILE A 51 19.02 -1.20 -0.93
N GLY A 52 19.33 0.00 -0.44
CA GLY A 52 18.56 0.72 0.57
C GLY A 52 17.30 1.39 0.02
N GLN A 53 16.99 1.30 -1.27
CA GLN A 53 15.66 1.60 -1.80
C GLN A 53 15.21 0.45 -2.69
N GLN A 54 14.10 -0.17 -2.31
CA GLN A 54 13.49 -1.29 -3.03
C GLN A 54 12.01 -1.01 -3.24
N SER A 55 11.47 -1.52 -4.34
CA SER A 55 10.08 -1.28 -4.68
C SER A 55 9.52 -2.46 -5.44
N GLN A 56 8.34 -2.92 -5.01
CA GLN A 56 7.53 -3.83 -5.80
C GLN A 56 6.35 -3.07 -6.37
N PHE A 57 6.11 -3.25 -7.67
CA PHE A 57 4.99 -2.64 -8.35
C PHE A 57 4.22 -3.69 -9.13
N MET A 58 2.99 -3.94 -8.68
CA MET A 58 2.03 -4.90 -9.22
C MET A 58 2.50 -6.36 -9.22
N TYR A 59 3.48 -6.68 -10.07
CA TYR A 59 3.87 -8.05 -10.40
C TYR A 59 5.19 -8.48 -9.76
N GLY A 60 5.98 -7.56 -9.18
CA GLY A 60 7.22 -7.92 -8.53
C GLY A 60 8.17 -6.75 -8.35
N ASP A 61 9.42 -7.09 -8.05
CA ASP A 61 10.51 -6.13 -7.84
C ASP A 61 10.79 -5.34 -9.11
N LEU A 62 10.77 -4.01 -9.00
CA LEU A 62 11.23 -3.10 -10.05
C LEU A 62 12.66 -2.68 -9.74
N LEU A 63 13.60 -3.26 -10.48
CA LEU A 63 15.03 -3.01 -10.31
C LEU A 63 15.50 -1.92 -11.27
N SER A 64 16.46 -1.13 -10.83
CA SER A 64 17.13 -0.11 -11.65
C SER A 64 18.65 -0.26 -11.56
N GLU A 65 19.34 -0.16 -12.69
CA GLU A 65 20.79 -0.07 -12.75
C GLU A 65 21.24 1.05 -13.69
N VAL A 66 22.44 1.59 -13.43
CA VAL A 66 23.06 2.56 -14.34
C VAL A 66 23.34 1.88 -15.67
N PHE A 67 22.85 2.47 -16.76
CA PHE A 67 22.98 1.94 -18.10
C PHE A 67 23.43 3.02 -19.08
N GLN A 68 24.69 2.95 -19.47
CA GLN A 68 25.31 3.86 -20.43
C GLN A 68 25.13 3.30 -21.85
N GLY A 69 24.71 4.14 -22.80
CA GLY A 69 24.60 3.76 -24.22
C GLY A 69 23.21 3.91 -24.85
N GLY A 70 22.20 4.31 -24.06
CA GLY A 70 20.87 4.66 -24.54
C GLY A 70 20.18 3.55 -25.36
N VAL A 71 19.28 3.94 -26.26
CA VAL A 71 18.44 3.03 -27.05
C VAL A 71 19.26 2.08 -27.94
N ALA A 72 20.38 2.54 -28.51
CA ALA A 72 21.19 1.72 -29.40
C ALA A 72 21.85 0.55 -28.66
N GLU A 73 22.47 0.81 -27.50
CA GLU A 73 23.08 -0.24 -26.69
C GLU A 73 22.03 -1.11 -26.02
N PHE A 74 20.89 -0.52 -25.63
CA PHE A 74 19.73 -1.26 -25.15
C PHE A 74 19.28 -2.30 -26.18
N GLY A 75 19.12 -1.91 -27.44
CA GLY A 75 18.77 -2.83 -28.54
C GLY A 75 19.74 -3.99 -28.67
N LYS A 76 21.06 -3.74 -28.59
CA LYS A 76 22.09 -4.80 -28.61
C LYS A 76 21.94 -5.76 -27.42
N ARG A 77 21.77 -5.22 -26.22
CA ARG A 77 21.60 -6.03 -25.01
C ARG A 77 20.33 -6.89 -25.08
N MET A 78 19.23 -6.34 -25.60
CA MET A 78 17.98 -7.09 -25.79
C MET A 78 18.14 -8.20 -26.83
N MET A 79 18.84 -7.97 -27.94
CA MET A 79 19.14 -9.02 -28.93
C MET A 79 20.00 -10.14 -28.34
N GLN A 80 21.00 -9.80 -27.52
CA GLN A 80 21.83 -10.79 -26.81
C GLN A 80 20.98 -11.59 -25.81
N ARG A 81 20.12 -10.92 -25.03
CA ARG A 81 19.23 -11.56 -24.08
C ARG A 81 18.27 -12.52 -24.77
N GLU A 82 17.64 -12.08 -25.87
CA GLU A 82 16.76 -12.90 -26.68
C GLU A 82 17.48 -14.14 -27.23
N THR A 83 18.69 -13.96 -27.77
CA THR A 83 19.52 -15.08 -28.26
C THR A 83 19.77 -16.12 -27.16
N LYS A 84 20.10 -15.66 -25.94
CA LYS A 84 20.28 -16.53 -24.78
C LYS A 84 18.99 -17.27 -24.45
N LEU A 85 17.84 -16.59 -24.42
CA LEU A 85 16.53 -17.21 -24.16
C LEU A 85 16.13 -18.22 -25.24
N ARG A 86 16.49 -17.99 -26.51
CA ARG A 86 16.25 -18.91 -27.63
C ARG A 86 17.15 -20.16 -27.61
N SER A 87 18.33 -20.08 -26.99
CA SER A 87 19.24 -21.22 -26.85
C SER A 87 18.80 -22.26 -25.81
N VAL A 88 17.80 -21.93 -24.98
CA VAL A 88 17.22 -22.84 -23.99
C VAL A 88 16.42 -23.93 -24.71
N THR A 89 16.72 -25.20 -24.45
CA THR A 89 16.10 -26.35 -25.15
C THR A 89 15.71 -27.50 -24.22
N GLY A 90 15.98 -27.39 -22.91
CA GLY A 90 15.65 -28.42 -21.95
C GLY A 90 14.14 -28.62 -21.79
N LYS A 91 13.72 -29.88 -21.61
CA LYS A 91 12.30 -30.26 -21.44
C LYS A 91 11.63 -29.67 -20.19
N ASN A 92 12.42 -29.34 -19.17
CA ASN A 92 11.97 -28.76 -17.90
C ASN A 92 12.56 -27.36 -17.70
N GLU A 93 12.86 -26.67 -18.79
CA GLU A 93 13.37 -25.29 -18.73
C GLU A 93 12.30 -24.32 -19.21
N ARG A 94 12.37 -23.09 -18.72
CA ARG A 94 11.49 -21.99 -19.12
C ARG A 94 11.96 -21.42 -20.45
N LEU A 95 11.15 -21.62 -21.48
CA LEU A 95 11.43 -21.27 -22.86
C LEU A 95 10.90 -19.87 -23.17
N LEU A 96 11.53 -19.20 -24.15
CA LEU A 96 10.95 -18.00 -24.76
C LEU A 96 9.65 -18.37 -25.50
N ASP A 97 8.56 -17.67 -25.18
CA ASP A 97 7.27 -17.77 -25.88
C ASP A 97 7.16 -16.70 -26.98
N LYS A 98 7.35 -15.43 -26.61
CA LYS A 98 7.24 -14.28 -27.52
C LYS A 98 8.16 -13.14 -27.10
N THR A 99 8.59 -12.36 -28.09
CA THR A 99 9.27 -11.08 -27.88
C THR A 99 8.34 -9.96 -28.33
N LEU A 100 8.23 -8.90 -27.54
CA LEU A 100 7.40 -7.73 -27.82
C LEU A 100 8.23 -6.47 -27.58
N SER A 101 8.10 -5.49 -28.46
CA SER A 101 8.77 -4.19 -28.35
C SER A 101 7.71 -3.08 -28.31
N PRO A 102 7.18 -2.73 -27.13
CA PRO A 102 6.14 -1.70 -27.02
C PRO A 102 6.60 -0.32 -27.53
N SER A 103 7.89 -0.06 -27.47
CA SER A 103 8.55 1.16 -27.95
C SER A 103 10.03 0.86 -28.23
N GLN A 104 10.78 1.83 -28.77
CA GLN A 104 12.22 1.64 -29.08
C GLN A 104 13.07 1.44 -27.81
N ASP A 105 12.59 1.93 -26.68
CA ASP A 105 13.26 1.93 -25.38
C ASP A 105 12.66 0.91 -24.41
N ALA A 106 11.76 0.03 -24.85
CA ALA A 106 11.15 -1.00 -24.02
C ALA A 106 11.05 -2.35 -24.72
N MET A 107 11.25 -3.43 -23.96
CA MET A 107 11.21 -4.81 -24.45
C MET A 107 10.51 -5.71 -23.43
N ILE A 108 9.70 -6.65 -23.89
CA ILE A 108 9.10 -7.70 -23.08
C ILE A 108 9.42 -9.05 -23.73
N PHE A 109 10.09 -9.93 -22.98
CA PHE A 109 10.19 -11.34 -23.31
C PHE A 109 9.14 -12.08 -22.50
N THR A 110 8.16 -12.68 -23.16
CA THR A 110 7.24 -13.62 -22.52
C THR A 110 7.90 -14.99 -22.53
N THR A 111 7.77 -15.69 -21.41
CA THR A 111 8.36 -17.01 -21.23
C THR A 111 7.30 -17.99 -20.77
N ARG A 112 7.53 -19.27 -21.04
CA ARG A 112 6.66 -20.33 -20.54
C ARG A 112 7.42 -21.59 -20.16
N GLU A 113 6.89 -22.34 -19.22
CA GLU A 113 7.34 -23.67 -18.84
C GLU A 113 6.14 -24.62 -18.78
N LYS A 114 6.34 -25.92 -18.98
CA LYS A 114 5.29 -26.91 -18.69
C LYS A 114 5.43 -27.40 -17.26
N VAL A 115 4.47 -27.06 -16.41
CA VAL A 115 4.41 -27.49 -15.00
C VAL A 115 3.14 -28.32 -14.82
N PHE A 116 3.30 -29.58 -14.41
CA PHE A 116 2.19 -30.55 -14.27
C PHE A 116 1.27 -30.69 -15.51
N GLY A 117 1.81 -30.46 -16.71
CA GLY A 117 1.07 -30.58 -17.97
C GLY A 117 0.40 -29.28 -18.44
N GLU A 118 0.37 -28.26 -17.59
CA GLU A 118 -0.15 -26.93 -17.91
C GLU A 118 0.99 -25.96 -18.24
N ASN A 119 0.69 -24.91 -19.01
CA ASN A 119 1.66 -23.86 -19.30
C ASN A 119 1.69 -22.88 -18.12
N ASP A 120 2.85 -22.75 -17.50
CA ASP A 120 3.16 -21.66 -16.59
C ASP A 120 3.78 -20.50 -17.37
N PHE A 121 3.15 -19.32 -17.34
CA PHE A 121 3.65 -18.13 -18.02
C PHE A 121 4.41 -17.20 -17.09
N GLY A 122 5.39 -16.51 -17.68
CA GLY A 122 6.16 -15.46 -17.05
C GLY A 122 6.62 -14.40 -18.04
N PHE A 123 7.31 -13.40 -17.54
CA PHE A 123 7.88 -12.34 -18.37
C PHE A 123 9.18 -11.78 -17.80
N GLU A 124 9.96 -11.20 -18.72
CA GLU A 124 11.04 -10.26 -18.43
C GLU A 124 10.75 -8.96 -19.18
N ALA A 125 10.46 -7.89 -18.46
CA ALA A 125 10.18 -6.58 -19.02
C ALA A 125 11.33 -5.62 -18.70
N TYR A 126 11.78 -4.89 -19.71
CA TYR A 126 12.89 -3.97 -19.63
C TYR A 126 12.49 -2.61 -20.21
N LYS A 127 12.97 -1.53 -19.59
CA LYS A 127 12.87 -0.18 -20.15
C LYS A 127 14.14 0.60 -19.87
N VAL A 128 14.68 1.25 -20.90
CA VAL A 128 15.72 2.26 -20.72
C VAL A 128 15.06 3.64 -20.71
N ASP A 129 15.45 4.48 -19.76
CA ASP A 129 15.15 5.91 -19.80
C ASP A 129 16.34 6.68 -19.25
N GLN A 130 16.79 7.70 -19.99
CA GLN A 130 18.04 8.42 -19.72
C GLN A 130 19.23 7.45 -19.55
N ASP A 131 19.85 7.42 -18.37
CA ASP A 131 20.99 6.56 -18.02
C ASP A 131 20.60 5.40 -17.08
N GLN A 132 19.30 5.06 -17.02
CA GLN A 132 18.79 3.97 -16.18
C GLN A 132 18.18 2.86 -17.03
N LEU A 133 18.55 1.61 -16.73
CA LEU A 133 17.82 0.43 -17.18
C LEU A 133 16.95 -0.09 -16.04
N PHE A 134 15.65 -0.13 -16.29
CA PHE A 134 14.68 -0.76 -15.43
C PHE A 134 14.41 -2.19 -15.86
N SER A 135 14.23 -3.08 -14.89
CA SER A 135 13.79 -4.45 -15.14
C SER A 135 12.72 -4.90 -14.15
N LEU A 136 11.71 -5.61 -14.66
CA LEU A 136 10.62 -6.20 -13.90
C LEU A 136 10.40 -7.62 -14.44
N MET A 137 10.40 -8.60 -13.55
CA MET A 137 10.28 -10.01 -13.91
C MET A 137 9.33 -10.72 -12.98
N HIS A 138 8.51 -11.63 -13.52
CA HIS A 138 7.69 -12.52 -12.72
C HIS A 138 7.29 -13.78 -13.51
N ILE A 139 6.97 -14.85 -12.79
CA ILE A 139 6.55 -16.16 -13.33
C ILE A 139 5.27 -16.61 -12.60
N ASN A 140 4.85 -17.86 -12.76
CA ASN A 140 3.71 -18.41 -12.00
C ASN A 140 2.34 -17.82 -12.41
N PHE A 141 2.17 -17.47 -13.70
CA PHE A 141 0.88 -17.02 -14.22
C PHE A 141 0.17 -18.10 -15.03
N ASP A 142 -1.12 -18.26 -14.75
CA ASP A 142 -2.07 -18.88 -15.68
C ASP A 142 -2.10 -18.13 -17.03
N GLU A 143 -2.32 -18.86 -18.13
CA GLU A 143 -2.33 -18.32 -19.49
C GLU A 143 -3.37 -17.21 -19.67
N GLY A 144 -4.59 -17.42 -19.17
CA GLY A 144 -5.69 -16.48 -19.30
C GLY A 144 -5.39 -15.19 -18.54
N VAL A 145 -4.89 -15.30 -17.31
CA VAL A 145 -4.46 -14.14 -16.50
C VAL A 145 -3.29 -13.41 -17.17
N PHE A 146 -2.30 -14.15 -17.67
CA PHE A 146 -1.11 -13.58 -18.27
C PHE A 146 -1.46 -12.77 -19.53
N ARG A 147 -2.15 -13.39 -20.49
CA ARG A 147 -2.45 -12.77 -21.80
C ARG A 147 -3.46 -11.63 -21.68
N ASN A 148 -4.51 -11.80 -20.88
CA ASN A 148 -5.64 -10.85 -20.83
C ASN A 148 -5.48 -9.75 -19.77
N LYS A 149 -4.52 -9.87 -18.85
CA LYS A 149 -4.29 -8.85 -17.81
C LYS A 149 -2.83 -8.44 -17.74
N VAL A 150 -1.93 -9.37 -17.41
CA VAL A 150 -0.52 -9.05 -17.10
C VAL A 150 0.15 -8.33 -18.26
N LEU A 151 0.10 -8.94 -19.44
CA LEU A 151 0.76 -8.42 -20.63
C LEU A 151 0.16 -7.08 -21.11
N ILE A 152 -1.15 -6.90 -20.97
CA ILE A 152 -1.82 -5.64 -21.34
C ILE A 152 -1.36 -4.51 -20.41
N ARG A 153 -1.33 -4.74 -19.09
CA ARG A 153 -0.91 -3.71 -18.13
C ARG A 153 0.58 -3.38 -18.25
N LEU A 154 1.45 -4.36 -18.56
CA LEU A 154 2.86 -4.07 -18.83
C LEU A 154 3.03 -3.10 -20.00
N GLN A 155 2.35 -3.37 -21.12
CA GLN A 155 2.47 -2.57 -22.34
C GLN A 155 1.81 -1.20 -22.23
N ASN A 156 0.70 -1.09 -21.50
CA ASN A 156 -0.14 0.10 -21.55
C ASN A 156 -0.16 0.92 -20.26
N GLU A 157 0.35 0.40 -19.14
CA GLU A 157 0.23 1.04 -17.81
C GLU A 157 1.54 1.13 -17.02
N ILE A 158 2.50 0.24 -17.27
CA ILE A 158 3.78 0.24 -16.55
C ILE A 158 4.88 0.87 -17.42
N LEU A 159 5.23 0.22 -18.53
CA LEU A 159 6.40 0.63 -19.31
C LEU A 159 6.27 2.04 -19.92
N PRO A 160 5.13 2.46 -20.49
CA PRO A 160 5.02 3.81 -21.04
C PRO A 160 5.15 4.93 -20.01
N TYR A 161 4.87 4.64 -18.73
CA TYR A 161 4.79 5.63 -17.66
C TYR A 161 5.95 5.55 -16.67
N LEU A 162 6.86 4.58 -16.85
CA LEU A 162 8.08 4.45 -16.06
C LEU A 162 9.15 5.37 -16.63
N ARG A 163 9.65 6.32 -15.84
CA ARG A 163 10.73 7.23 -16.21
C ARG A 163 11.83 7.27 -15.16
N ALA A 164 13.03 7.63 -15.58
CA ALA A 164 14.14 7.94 -14.70
C ALA A 164 13.89 9.24 -13.93
N ARG A 165 14.45 9.31 -12.74
CA ARG A 165 14.55 10.52 -11.92
C ARG A 165 15.73 10.44 -10.96
N SER A 166 16.20 11.59 -10.51
CA SER A 166 17.08 11.63 -9.33
C SER A 166 16.32 11.15 -8.09
N ILE A 167 17.03 10.53 -7.13
CA ILE A 167 16.44 10.11 -5.86
C ILE A 167 15.88 11.30 -5.05
N GLU A 168 16.48 12.48 -5.23
CA GLU A 168 16.07 13.75 -4.60
C GLU A 168 14.97 14.50 -5.38
N GLU A 169 14.68 14.09 -6.62
CA GLU A 169 13.55 14.65 -7.37
C GLU A 169 12.24 14.21 -6.73
N ILE A 170 11.36 15.17 -6.44
CA ILE A 170 10.01 14.92 -5.92
C ILE A 170 9.01 15.16 -7.07
N PRO A 171 8.43 14.09 -7.66
CA PRO A 171 7.47 14.23 -8.76
C PRO A 171 6.19 14.94 -8.30
N VAL A 172 5.75 15.93 -9.07
CA VAL A 172 4.53 16.70 -8.79
C VAL A 172 3.28 16.06 -9.42
N GLU A 173 3.45 15.13 -10.35
CA GLU A 173 2.36 14.32 -10.89
C GLU A 173 1.99 13.12 -9.97
N PRO A 174 0.74 12.62 -10.06
CA PRO A 174 0.33 11.37 -9.44
C PRO A 174 1.15 10.17 -9.92
N GLY A 175 1.57 9.32 -8.98
CA GLY A 175 2.28 8.09 -9.30
C GLY A 175 3.12 7.56 -8.14
N PHE A 176 3.98 6.60 -8.46
CA PHE A 176 4.74 5.81 -7.51
C PHE A 176 6.25 5.97 -7.72
N CYS A 177 6.95 6.45 -6.70
CA CYS A 177 8.40 6.62 -6.67
C CYS A 177 9.10 5.28 -6.38
N VAL A 178 10.03 4.92 -7.24
CA VAL A 178 10.94 3.78 -7.07
C VAL A 178 12.39 4.25 -7.04
N LYS A 179 13.34 3.33 -6.83
CA LYS A 179 14.76 3.64 -6.93
C LYS A 179 15.07 4.19 -8.33
N ASN A 180 15.70 5.37 -8.39
CA ASN A 180 16.08 6.10 -9.61
C ASN A 180 14.95 6.29 -10.64
N GLY A 181 13.69 6.14 -10.24
CA GLY A 181 12.59 6.08 -11.19
C GLY A 181 11.24 6.46 -10.60
N PHE A 182 10.27 6.58 -11.49
CA PHE A 182 8.91 6.98 -11.18
C PHE A 182 7.93 6.38 -12.18
N ILE A 183 6.80 5.85 -11.69
CA ILE A 183 5.70 5.36 -12.52
C ILE A 183 4.51 6.30 -12.37
N ALA A 184 4.25 7.12 -13.39
CA ALA A 184 3.10 7.99 -13.42
C ALA A 184 1.80 7.18 -13.47
N ASN A 185 0.89 7.41 -12.53
CA ASN A 185 -0.46 6.85 -12.56
C ASN A 185 -1.39 7.60 -11.59
N ASP A 186 -2.66 7.72 -11.95
CA ASP A 186 -3.67 8.45 -11.20
C ASP A 186 -4.16 7.72 -9.93
N GLY A 187 -3.77 6.46 -9.76
CA GLY A 187 -4.20 5.65 -8.64
C GLY A 187 -5.70 5.30 -8.66
N SER A 188 -6.34 5.33 -9.83
CA SER A 188 -7.77 5.04 -10.01
C SER A 188 -8.16 3.60 -9.64
N ARG A 189 -7.20 2.66 -9.66
CA ARG A 189 -7.43 1.27 -9.33
C ARG A 189 -6.51 0.83 -8.21
N TYR A 190 -7.03 -0.06 -7.37
CA TYR A 190 -6.20 -0.79 -6.44
C TYR A 190 -5.18 -1.64 -7.21
N GLN A 191 -3.93 -1.59 -6.76
CA GLN A 191 -2.87 -2.46 -7.21
C GLN A 191 -1.94 -2.76 -6.03
N PHE A 192 -1.17 -3.84 -6.17
CA PHE A 192 -0.12 -4.13 -5.22
C PHE A 192 1.02 -3.13 -5.39
N GLU A 193 1.37 -2.44 -4.31
CA GLU A 193 2.49 -1.52 -4.25
C GLU A 193 3.23 -1.71 -2.94
N GLU A 194 4.55 -1.82 -3.03
CA GLU A 194 5.45 -1.91 -1.89
C GLU A 194 6.63 -0.98 -2.10
N ALA A 195 6.97 -0.18 -1.09
CA ALA A 195 8.18 0.63 -1.09
C ALA A 195 8.91 0.47 0.23
N ARG A 196 10.20 0.17 0.15
CA ARG A 196 11.12 0.09 1.29
C ARG A 196 12.26 1.08 1.10
N MET A 197 12.61 1.79 2.17
CA MET A 197 13.90 2.46 2.29
C MET A 197 14.63 2.07 3.56
N GLN A 198 15.95 2.00 3.47
CA GLN A 198 16.86 1.73 4.57
C GLN A 198 17.96 2.79 4.55
N ILE A 199 18.06 3.52 5.65
CA ILE A 199 18.85 4.73 5.75
C ILE A 199 19.83 4.58 6.90
N ASN A 200 21.08 4.95 6.65
CA ASN A 200 22.16 5.01 7.62
C ASN A 200 22.52 6.49 7.86
N PHE A 201 23.26 6.78 8.92
CA PHE A 201 23.68 8.15 9.24
C PHE A 201 25.19 8.23 9.41
N LYS A 202 25.83 9.21 8.76
CA LYS A 202 27.28 9.42 8.89
C LYS A 202 27.65 9.83 10.32
N GLU A 203 26.80 10.63 10.95
CA GLU A 203 26.97 11.20 12.28
C GLU A 203 26.78 10.13 13.37
N TRP A 204 25.94 9.13 13.10
CA TRP A 204 25.60 8.02 14.00
C TRP A 204 25.75 6.66 13.28
N PRO A 205 26.99 6.17 13.11
CA PRO A 205 27.27 4.94 12.33
C PRO A 205 26.71 3.65 12.93
N ASP A 206 26.22 3.70 14.17
CA ASP A 206 25.54 2.62 14.87
C ASP A 206 24.02 2.66 14.68
N VAL A 207 23.48 3.71 14.06
CA VAL A 207 22.05 3.93 13.87
C VAL A 207 21.65 3.63 12.43
N TRP A 208 20.54 2.91 12.29
CA TRP A 208 19.85 2.79 11.01
C TRP A 208 18.35 2.90 11.21
N VAL A 209 17.67 3.35 10.15
CA VAL A 209 16.21 3.35 10.10
C VAL A 209 15.74 2.60 8.86
N SER A 210 14.61 1.92 8.98
CA SER A 210 13.87 1.39 7.84
C SER A 210 12.50 2.03 7.78
N ILE A 211 12.02 2.29 6.58
CA ILE A 211 10.62 2.58 6.33
C ILE A 211 10.12 1.63 5.26
N TYR A 212 8.97 1.04 5.52
CA TYR A 212 8.31 0.07 4.67
C TYR A 212 6.87 0.49 4.51
N SER A 213 6.36 0.47 3.27
CA SER A 213 4.95 0.70 2.99
C SER A 213 4.42 -0.37 2.05
N GLN A 214 3.23 -0.87 2.30
CA GLN A 214 2.60 -1.89 1.47
C GLN A 214 1.09 -1.72 1.41
N THR A 215 0.52 -1.85 0.21
CA THR A 215 -0.93 -1.90 0.03
C THR A 215 -1.55 -3.11 0.71
N VAL A 216 -2.72 -2.91 1.33
CA VAL A 216 -3.39 -3.93 2.15
C VAL A 216 -4.51 -4.61 1.34
N PRO A 217 -4.35 -5.85 0.87
CA PRO A 217 -5.38 -6.51 0.05
C PRO A 217 -6.59 -6.97 0.86
N LYS A 218 -6.38 -7.30 2.14
CA LYS A 218 -7.38 -7.82 3.08
C LYS A 218 -7.11 -7.26 4.48
N GLY A 219 -8.17 -7.04 5.25
CA GLY A 219 -8.07 -6.60 6.64
C GLY A 219 -7.97 -7.77 7.62
N GLY A 220 -7.99 -7.45 8.91
CA GLY A 220 -8.01 -8.43 10.00
C GLY A 220 -6.67 -8.63 10.71
N GLU A 221 -5.61 -7.94 10.26
CA GLU A 221 -4.32 -7.93 10.95
C GLU A 221 -4.44 -7.24 12.32
N GLN A 222 -3.74 -7.78 13.32
CA GLN A 222 -3.66 -7.17 14.65
C GLN A 222 -2.82 -5.90 14.60
N THR A 223 -3.26 -4.88 15.33
CA THR A 223 -2.48 -3.65 15.59
C THR A 223 -1.17 -3.95 16.32
N LEU A 224 -0.20 -3.04 16.28
CA LEU A 224 1.10 -3.22 16.95
C LEU A 224 0.92 -3.51 18.44
N LEU A 225 0.12 -2.71 19.14
CA LEU A 225 -0.10 -2.84 20.57
C LEU A 225 -0.86 -4.11 20.92
N GLN A 226 -1.81 -4.55 20.07
CA GLN A 226 -2.47 -5.85 20.24
C GLN A 226 -1.48 -7.01 20.09
N ARG A 227 -0.57 -6.95 19.11
CA ARG A 227 0.46 -8.00 18.93
C ARG A 227 1.42 -8.07 20.11
N VAL A 228 1.86 -6.92 20.61
CA VAL A 228 2.72 -6.85 21.81
C VAL A 228 1.97 -7.35 23.03
N ALA A 229 0.70 -7.02 23.20
CA ALA A 229 -0.11 -7.50 24.32
C ALA A 229 -0.40 -9.00 24.26
N SER A 230 -0.52 -9.58 23.07
CA SER A 230 -0.77 -11.02 22.87
C SER A 230 0.49 -11.88 23.01
N HIS A 231 1.68 -11.28 22.95
CA HIS A 231 2.97 -11.98 23.07
C HIS A 231 3.81 -11.44 24.25
N PRO A 232 3.34 -11.55 25.50
CA PRO A 232 4.13 -11.14 26.65
C PRO A 232 5.39 -12.00 26.76
N TYR A 233 6.52 -11.36 27.08
CA TYR A 233 7.76 -12.06 27.39
C TYR A 233 7.58 -12.94 28.64
N THR A 234 7.39 -14.24 28.43
CA THR A 234 7.09 -15.23 29.48
C THR A 234 8.12 -16.36 29.47
N GLY A 235 8.06 -17.22 30.50
CA GLY A 235 8.95 -18.37 30.61
C GLY A 235 10.43 -17.99 30.69
N ILE A 236 11.27 -18.63 29.88
CA ILE A 236 12.73 -18.44 29.85
C ILE A 236 13.13 -16.99 29.50
N TYR A 237 12.26 -16.21 28.87
CA TYR A 237 12.51 -14.82 28.48
C TYR A 237 12.08 -13.80 29.54
N ALA A 238 11.44 -14.22 30.64
CA ALA A 238 10.98 -13.30 31.68
C ALA A 238 12.12 -12.52 32.35
N THR A 239 13.31 -13.13 32.49
CA THR A 239 14.50 -12.45 33.05
C THR A 239 15.02 -11.37 32.11
N LEU A 240 15.04 -11.65 30.81
CA LEU A 240 15.40 -10.67 29.78
C LEU A 240 14.39 -9.52 29.76
N ALA A 241 13.10 -9.83 29.89
CA ALA A 241 12.03 -8.84 29.92
C ALA A 241 12.21 -7.78 31.03
N ARG A 242 12.75 -8.17 32.19
CA ARG A 242 13.03 -7.25 33.31
C ARG A 242 14.17 -6.26 33.01
N GLN A 243 15.00 -6.56 32.02
CA GLN A 243 16.10 -5.72 31.58
C GLN A 243 15.71 -4.80 30.40
N ILE A 244 14.57 -5.07 29.76
CA ILE A 244 14.00 -4.20 28.73
C ILE A 244 13.46 -2.94 29.40
N LYS A 245 13.87 -1.77 28.91
CA LYS A 245 13.31 -0.48 29.32
C LYS A 245 12.40 0.04 28.22
N THR A 246 11.10 0.13 28.48
CA THR A 246 10.16 0.82 27.59
C THR A 246 10.23 2.33 27.85
N LEU A 247 10.61 3.11 26.84
CA LEU A 247 10.66 4.57 26.89
C LEU A 247 9.29 5.18 26.60
N ARG A 248 8.58 4.64 25.60
CA ARG A 248 7.24 5.09 25.21
C ARG A 248 6.49 3.96 24.51
N LYS A 249 5.17 3.91 24.70
CA LYS A 249 4.29 2.91 24.09
C LYS A 249 2.88 3.48 24.02
N GLY A 250 2.25 3.45 22.85
CA GLY A 250 0.89 3.98 22.70
C GLY A 250 0.54 4.37 21.28
N VAL A 251 -0.50 5.19 21.17
CA VAL A 251 -0.95 5.78 19.91
C VAL A 251 -0.05 6.96 19.55
N HIS A 252 0.33 7.06 18.28
CA HIS A 252 1.08 8.17 17.71
C HIS A 252 0.53 8.46 16.31
N ASP A 253 -0.46 9.34 16.26
CA ASP A 253 -1.08 9.79 15.01
C ASP A 253 -0.25 10.90 14.36
N ILE A 254 -0.07 10.84 13.03
CA ILE A 254 0.65 11.87 12.26
C ILE A 254 -0.19 12.28 11.04
N HIS A 255 -0.40 13.57 10.80
CA HIS A 255 -1.09 14.07 9.59
C HIS A 255 -2.39 13.35 9.19
N GLY A 256 -3.19 12.90 10.18
CA GLY A 256 -4.42 12.13 9.96
C GLY A 256 -4.23 10.62 9.70
N ILE A 257 -2.99 10.15 9.63
CA ILE A 257 -2.60 8.74 9.59
C ILE A 257 -2.64 8.20 11.03
N LYS A 258 -3.44 7.15 11.25
CA LYS A 258 -3.55 6.47 12.55
C LYS A 258 -2.39 5.50 12.74
N GLY A 259 -1.63 5.69 13.82
CA GLY A 259 -0.43 4.92 14.08
C GLY A 259 -0.26 4.55 15.54
N GLU A 260 0.54 3.51 15.78
CA GLU A 260 0.92 3.03 17.10
C GLU A 260 2.44 2.87 17.17
N GLU A 261 3.00 2.99 18.37
CA GLU A 261 4.44 2.87 18.58
C GLU A 261 4.80 2.08 19.84
N ILE A 262 6.03 1.57 19.81
CA ILE A 262 6.74 1.04 20.95
C ILE A 262 8.22 1.41 20.84
N LEU A 263 8.76 2.06 21.86
CA LEU A 263 10.15 2.50 21.95
C LEU A 263 10.80 1.75 23.11
N GLU A 264 11.64 0.77 22.80
CA GLU A 264 12.26 -0.08 23.81
C GLU A 264 13.77 -0.03 23.73
N VAL A 265 14.39 -0.28 24.88
CA VAL A 265 15.84 -0.40 25.02
C VAL A 265 16.13 -1.80 25.55
N PHE A 266 16.82 -2.60 24.74
CA PHE A 266 17.17 -3.98 25.04
C PHE A 266 18.61 -4.08 25.53
N PRO A 267 18.92 -4.99 26.47
CA PRO A 267 20.31 -5.38 26.72
C PRO A 267 20.83 -6.21 25.54
N THR A 268 22.13 -6.10 25.25
CA THR A 268 22.81 -6.93 24.25
C THR A 268 23.76 -7.93 24.92
N GLU A 269 24.09 -9.01 24.22
CA GLU A 269 25.08 -9.99 24.69
C GLU A 269 26.48 -9.36 24.86
N ASN A 270 26.75 -8.27 24.15
CA ASN A 270 27.99 -7.50 24.20
C ASN A 270 28.06 -6.54 25.41
N GLY A 271 27.09 -6.58 26.32
CA GLY A 271 27.11 -5.83 27.58
C GLY A 271 26.72 -4.36 27.48
N PHE A 272 26.26 -3.89 26.31
CA PHE A 272 25.68 -2.56 26.13
C PHE A 272 24.17 -2.64 25.91
N LYS A 273 23.49 -1.50 25.83
CA LYS A 273 22.06 -1.40 25.54
C LYS A 273 21.83 -0.97 24.10
N GLN A 274 20.79 -1.45 23.45
CA GLN A 274 20.38 -1.03 22.10
C GLN A 274 18.97 -0.45 22.13
N HIS A 275 18.72 0.64 21.39
CA HIS A 275 17.38 1.12 21.10
C HIS A 275 16.78 0.31 19.95
N SER A 276 15.56 -0.17 20.14
CA SER A 276 14.72 -0.79 19.11
C SER A 276 13.34 -0.15 19.17
N PHE A 277 13.10 0.74 18.22
CA PHE A 277 11.96 1.63 18.18
C PHE A 277 11.14 1.33 16.94
N ARG A 278 9.82 1.32 17.10
CA ARG A 278 8.90 0.95 16.03
C ARG A 278 7.67 1.82 16.05
N TRP A 279 7.27 2.27 14.87
CA TRP A 279 5.98 2.91 14.62
C TRP A 279 5.28 2.18 13.46
N GLU A 280 3.99 1.92 13.58
CA GLU A 280 3.21 1.21 12.58
C GLU A 280 1.83 1.80 12.32
N THR A 281 1.36 1.61 11.10
CA THR A 281 -0.02 1.83 10.68
C THR A 281 -0.56 0.57 10.03
N LEU A 282 -1.84 0.26 10.29
CA LEU A 282 -2.50 -0.87 9.64
C LEU A 282 -2.87 -0.61 8.17
N GLY A 283 -2.97 0.66 7.77
CA GLY A 283 -3.51 1.05 6.48
C GLY A 283 -5.01 0.76 6.32
N ALA A 284 -5.53 1.05 5.14
CA ALA A 284 -6.90 0.76 4.74
C ALA A 284 -6.94 -0.32 3.65
N VAL A 285 -7.90 -1.22 3.77
CA VAL A 285 -8.10 -2.31 2.81
C VAL A 285 -8.37 -1.75 1.42
N LYS A 286 -7.63 -2.26 0.43
CA LYS A 286 -7.71 -1.88 -0.97
C LYS A 286 -7.47 -0.39 -1.23
N SER A 287 -6.67 0.27 -0.40
CA SER A 287 -6.25 1.66 -0.61
C SER A 287 -4.76 1.76 -0.94
N ILE A 288 -4.45 2.43 -2.04
CA ILE A 288 -3.07 2.80 -2.40
C ILE A 288 -2.59 4.09 -1.71
N PHE A 289 -3.53 4.92 -1.22
CA PHE A 289 -3.22 6.19 -0.54
C PHE A 289 -3.18 6.03 0.99
N ALA A 290 -3.59 4.87 1.50
CA ALA A 290 -3.47 4.49 2.90
C ALA A 290 -2.93 3.05 2.99
N PRO A 291 -1.68 2.80 2.57
CA PRO A 291 -1.03 1.51 2.79
C PRO A 291 -0.75 1.30 4.28
N SER A 292 -0.39 0.07 4.67
CA SER A 292 0.31 -0.11 5.93
C SER A 292 1.68 0.54 5.81
N ILE A 293 2.17 1.11 6.92
CA ILE A 293 3.49 1.72 7.00
C ILE A 293 4.14 1.23 8.28
N VAL A 294 5.37 0.76 8.18
CA VAL A 294 6.22 0.36 9.30
C VAL A 294 7.47 1.22 9.26
N PHE A 295 7.79 1.88 10.36
CA PHE A 295 9.03 2.58 10.57
C PHE A 295 9.79 1.92 11.71
N GLU A 296 11.04 1.52 11.47
CA GLU A 296 11.92 0.94 12.46
C GLU A 296 13.13 1.83 12.63
N PHE A 297 13.57 1.97 13.87
CA PHE A 297 14.80 2.66 14.25
C PHE A 297 15.57 1.74 15.19
N GLU A 298 16.83 1.52 14.86
CA GLU A 298 17.72 0.65 15.62
C GLU A 298 19.04 1.36 15.86
N SER A 299 19.64 1.12 17.03
CA SER A 299 20.98 1.64 17.37
C SER A 299 21.85 0.56 18.01
N GLY A 300 23.15 0.60 17.79
CA GLY A 300 24.13 -0.24 18.48
C GLY A 300 24.32 -1.63 17.87
N THR A 301 23.34 -2.12 17.11
CA THR A 301 23.49 -3.28 16.23
C THR A 301 23.26 -2.81 14.78
N PRO A 302 24.30 -2.28 14.12
CA PRO A 302 24.17 -1.81 12.75
C PRO A 302 23.87 -2.98 11.82
N LEU A 303 23.20 -2.71 10.70
CA LEU A 303 22.90 -3.71 9.65
C LEU A 303 24.17 -4.33 9.06
N GLU A 304 25.24 -3.54 8.99
CA GLU A 304 26.55 -3.94 8.54
C GLU A 304 27.61 -3.45 9.53
N GLY A 305 28.57 -4.33 9.81
CA GLY A 305 29.65 -4.07 10.75
C GLY A 305 29.37 -4.63 12.15
N GLU A 306 30.28 -4.31 13.07
CA GLU A 306 30.26 -4.90 14.41
C GLU A 306 29.31 -4.14 15.36
N PRO A 307 28.61 -4.86 16.25
CA PRO A 307 27.84 -4.26 17.32
C PRO A 307 28.71 -3.33 18.20
N ARG A 308 28.17 -2.19 18.58
CA ARG A 308 28.86 -1.16 19.36
C ARG A 308 27.89 -0.39 20.28
N PRO A 309 28.36 0.22 21.37
CA PRO A 309 27.50 1.06 22.21
C PRO A 309 26.83 2.17 21.38
N PRO A 310 25.53 2.46 21.62
CA PRO A 310 24.85 3.52 20.91
C PRO A 310 25.54 4.87 21.07
N THR A 311 25.63 5.63 19.98
CA THR A 311 26.20 6.99 20.03
C THR A 311 25.19 8.04 20.48
N LEU A 312 23.90 7.68 20.51
CA LEU A 312 22.80 8.52 20.98
C LEU A 312 22.37 8.13 22.39
N THR A 313 22.01 9.13 23.21
CA THR A 313 21.26 8.89 24.44
C THR A 313 19.81 8.53 24.14
N ASP A 314 19.09 7.95 25.11
CA ASP A 314 17.65 7.67 25.02
C ASP A 314 16.86 8.88 24.50
N ASP A 315 17.04 10.06 25.10
CA ASP A 315 16.32 11.28 24.71
C ASP A 315 16.67 11.74 23.28
N GLN A 316 17.92 11.59 22.88
CA GLN A 316 18.35 11.93 21.53
C GLN A 316 17.80 10.94 20.49
N ALA A 317 17.77 9.64 20.82
CA ALA A 317 17.18 8.61 19.97
C ALA A 317 15.67 8.85 19.79
N VAL A 318 14.94 9.12 20.87
CA VAL A 318 13.50 9.42 20.82
C VAL A 318 13.26 10.68 19.99
N LYS A 319 14.07 11.72 20.16
CA LYS A 319 13.95 12.96 19.39
C LYS A 319 14.21 12.75 17.90
N LEU A 320 15.20 11.93 17.53
CA LEU A 320 15.50 11.61 16.13
C LEU A 320 14.36 10.80 15.50
N PHE A 321 13.88 9.78 16.22
CA PHE A 321 12.73 8.97 15.83
C PHE A 321 11.49 9.84 15.57
N ASP A 322 11.11 10.68 16.54
CA ASP A 322 9.95 11.57 16.43
C ASP A 322 10.08 12.51 15.25
N SER A 323 11.28 13.06 15.05
CA SER A 323 11.56 13.99 13.97
C SER A 323 11.33 13.37 12.60
N ILE A 324 11.77 12.12 12.41
CA ILE A 324 11.62 11.41 11.13
C ILE A 324 10.18 10.91 10.96
N VAL A 325 9.59 10.26 11.98
CA VAL A 325 8.21 9.74 11.92
C VAL A 325 7.20 10.86 11.64
N ASN A 326 7.29 11.98 12.35
CA ASN A 326 6.38 13.11 12.16
C ASN A 326 6.53 13.81 10.79
N SER A 327 7.59 13.52 10.04
CA SER A 327 7.77 14.02 8.68
C SER A 327 7.09 13.17 7.61
N ILE A 328 6.61 11.96 7.95
CA ILE A 328 6.01 11.06 6.97
C ILE A 328 4.65 11.62 6.54
N ARG A 329 4.50 11.90 5.24
CA ARG A 329 3.22 12.38 4.67
C ARG A 329 3.01 11.89 3.25
N LEU A 330 1.74 11.84 2.83
CA LEU A 330 1.41 11.61 1.43
C LEU A 330 2.02 12.71 0.55
N ARG A 331 2.62 12.33 -0.58
CA ARG A 331 3.21 13.29 -1.52
C ARG A 331 2.12 14.17 -2.13
N PRO A 332 2.19 15.51 -2.01
CA PRO A 332 1.27 16.40 -2.71
C PRO A 332 1.43 16.26 -4.23
N THR A 333 0.32 16.25 -4.97
CA THR A 333 0.35 16.17 -6.44
C THR A 333 -0.57 17.23 -7.06
N THR A 334 -0.29 17.62 -8.31
CA THR A 334 -0.94 18.72 -9.05
C THR A 334 -2.35 18.38 -9.55
N ALA A 335 -2.69 17.10 -9.65
CA ALA A 335 -4.09 16.69 -9.75
C ALA A 335 -4.70 16.75 -8.35
N PRO A 336 -5.91 17.31 -8.15
CA PRO A 336 -6.58 17.13 -6.87
C PRO A 336 -6.60 15.65 -6.62
N ALA A 337 -6.02 15.23 -5.48
CA ALA A 337 -6.19 13.87 -5.02
C ALA A 337 -7.68 13.59 -5.16
N LYS A 338 -8.05 12.62 -5.99
CA LYS A 338 -9.26 11.85 -5.72
C LYS A 338 -8.97 11.09 -4.43
N SER A 339 -8.78 11.85 -3.34
CA SER A 339 -8.92 11.35 -2.02
C SER A 339 -10.31 10.75 -2.02
N ASN A 340 -10.42 9.52 -1.57
CA ASN A 340 -11.71 8.92 -1.27
C ASN A 340 -12.37 9.63 -0.07
N ALA A 341 -12.15 10.94 0.12
CA ALA A 341 -12.86 11.80 1.06
C ALA A 341 -14.35 11.95 0.72
N ASN A 342 -14.81 11.36 -0.39
CA ASN A 342 -16.23 11.18 -0.70
C ASN A 342 -16.78 9.77 -0.43
N GLU A 343 -15.99 8.80 0.08
CA GLU A 343 -16.60 7.65 0.74
C GLU A 343 -16.95 8.07 2.17
N ARG A 344 -18.22 8.43 2.38
CA ARG A 344 -18.81 8.47 3.72
C ARG A 344 -18.48 7.15 4.43
N PRO A 345 -18.16 7.15 5.73
CA PRO A 345 -17.82 5.91 6.45
C PRO A 345 -18.91 4.87 6.21
N LYS A 346 -18.52 3.74 5.62
CA LYS A 346 -19.43 2.66 5.25
C LYS A 346 -20.15 2.17 6.50
N ARG A 347 -21.47 2.07 6.42
CA ARG A 347 -22.28 1.54 7.53
C ARG A 347 -21.99 0.07 7.75
N PRO A 348 -21.85 -0.41 9.00
CA PRO A 348 -21.54 -1.81 9.26
C PRO A 348 -22.61 -2.74 8.68
N LEU A 349 -22.18 -3.90 8.17
CA LEU A 349 -23.11 -4.97 7.80
C LEU A 349 -23.92 -5.36 9.03
N GLY A 350 -25.23 -5.54 8.83
CA GLY A 350 -26.20 -5.76 9.88
C GLY A 350 -26.95 -4.50 10.34
N ASP A 351 -26.57 -3.30 9.87
CA ASP A 351 -27.33 -2.08 10.14
C ASP A 351 -28.76 -2.19 9.58
N GLN A 352 -29.72 -1.62 10.30
CA GLN A 352 -31.15 -1.82 10.05
C GLN A 352 -31.88 -0.51 9.74
N ALA A 353 -32.79 -0.55 8.77
CA ALA A 353 -33.60 0.59 8.39
C ALA A 353 -35.02 0.17 7.99
N VAL A 354 -36.02 0.92 8.43
CA VAL A 354 -37.44 0.65 8.11
C VAL A 354 -37.81 1.21 6.74
N THR A 355 -38.79 0.59 6.08
CA THR A 355 -39.47 1.13 4.89
C THR A 355 -39.77 2.64 5.02
N GLY A 356 -39.58 3.38 3.93
CA GLY A 356 -39.82 4.82 3.85
C GLY A 356 -38.64 5.69 4.30
N ARG A 357 -37.64 5.13 5.01
CA ARG A 357 -36.40 5.87 5.28
C ARG A 357 -35.53 5.95 4.03
N ILE A 358 -34.79 7.05 3.93
CA ILE A 358 -33.73 7.20 2.94
C ILE A 358 -32.67 6.13 3.19
N CYS A 359 -32.31 5.40 2.15
CA CYS A 359 -31.30 4.36 2.18
C CYS A 359 -29.97 4.98 2.60
N PRO A 360 -29.42 4.57 3.75
CA PRO A 360 -28.23 5.22 4.30
C PRO A 360 -26.92 4.69 3.70
N GLN A 361 -26.97 3.63 2.89
CA GLN A 361 -25.80 2.98 2.32
C GLN A 361 -26.21 2.15 1.09
N THR A 362 -25.54 2.38 -0.04
CA THR A 362 -25.68 1.54 -1.23
C THR A 362 -25.25 0.11 -0.92
N GLY A 363 -26.09 -0.87 -1.25
CA GLY A 363 -25.78 -2.29 -1.06
C GLY A 363 -27.00 -3.21 -1.17
N TRP A 364 -26.78 -4.48 -0.84
CA TRP A 364 -27.85 -5.47 -0.74
C TRP A 364 -28.45 -5.44 0.66
N TRP A 365 -29.77 -5.28 0.69
CA TRP A 365 -30.56 -5.29 1.90
C TRP A 365 -31.51 -6.48 1.88
N GLN A 366 -31.65 -7.12 3.04
CA GLN A 366 -32.47 -8.29 3.24
C GLN A 366 -33.44 -8.07 4.40
N THR A 367 -34.64 -8.64 4.30
CA THR A 367 -35.59 -8.70 5.41
C THR A 367 -35.79 -10.14 5.86
N ASP A 368 -35.84 -10.33 7.19
CA ASP A 368 -36.03 -11.64 7.82
C ASP A 368 -37.53 -11.94 8.09
N ASP A 369 -38.45 -11.08 7.60
CA ASP A 369 -39.88 -11.27 7.74
C ASP A 369 -40.38 -12.45 6.88
N ALA A 370 -40.75 -13.54 7.54
CA ALA A 370 -41.24 -14.76 6.90
C ALA A 370 -42.52 -14.55 6.08
N GLY A 371 -43.29 -13.49 6.33
CA GLY A 371 -44.48 -13.13 5.57
C GLY A 371 -44.20 -12.47 4.21
N VAL A 372 -42.95 -12.10 3.93
CA VAL A 372 -42.53 -11.48 2.66
C VAL A 372 -42.35 -12.54 1.57
N VAL A 373 -42.85 -12.26 0.37
CA VAL A 373 -42.69 -13.08 -0.84
C VAL A 373 -41.20 -13.26 -1.15
N ALA A 374 -40.77 -14.46 -1.54
CA ALA A 374 -39.35 -14.82 -1.67
C ALA A 374 -38.54 -13.82 -2.50
N ASP A 375 -39.06 -13.42 -3.67
CA ASP A 375 -38.41 -12.46 -4.58
C ASP A 375 -38.25 -11.04 -4.01
N TRP A 376 -38.97 -10.74 -2.92
CA TRP A 376 -38.91 -9.47 -2.22
C TRP A 376 -38.04 -9.51 -0.95
N ARG A 377 -37.48 -10.66 -0.58
CA ARG A 377 -36.71 -10.79 0.66
C ARG A 377 -35.33 -10.15 0.61
N ARG A 378 -34.72 -10.05 -0.58
CA ARG A 378 -33.39 -9.46 -0.77
C ARG A 378 -33.37 -8.58 -2.01
N ARG A 379 -32.99 -7.32 -1.85
CA ARG A 379 -32.92 -6.36 -2.97
C ARG A 379 -31.72 -5.43 -2.82
N HIS A 380 -31.28 -4.90 -3.95
CA HIS A 380 -30.25 -3.87 -3.99
C HIS A 380 -30.90 -2.50 -3.89
N PHE A 381 -30.34 -1.62 -3.06
CA PHE A 381 -30.76 -0.23 -2.91
C PHE A 381 -29.57 0.70 -3.02
N LYS A 382 -29.79 1.88 -3.59
CA LYS A 382 -28.78 2.93 -3.71
C LYS A 382 -28.93 3.96 -2.58
N GLU A 383 -27.80 4.41 -2.02
CA GLU A 383 -27.79 5.48 -1.03
C GLU A 383 -28.55 6.70 -1.56
N GLY A 384 -29.40 7.28 -0.71
CA GLY A 384 -30.24 8.42 -1.07
C GLY A 384 -31.64 8.05 -1.61
N GLU A 385 -31.88 6.80 -2.00
CA GLU A 385 -33.21 6.35 -2.43
C GLU A 385 -34.07 5.88 -1.24
N PRO A 386 -35.39 6.09 -1.25
CA PRO A 386 -36.27 5.60 -0.18
C PRO A 386 -36.37 4.07 -0.20
N LEU A 387 -36.24 3.44 0.97
CA LEU A 387 -36.41 2.00 1.12
C LEU A 387 -37.88 1.60 0.86
N PRO A 388 -38.17 0.69 -0.08
CA PRO A 388 -39.54 0.39 -0.47
C PRO A 388 -40.28 -0.49 0.56
N SER A 389 -41.60 -0.52 0.44
CA SER A 389 -42.45 -1.55 1.05
C SER A 389 -42.18 -2.89 0.35
N ALA A 390 -42.15 -3.98 1.11
CA ALA A 390 -42.02 -5.32 0.53
C ALA A 390 -43.38 -5.94 0.26
N LEU A 391 -43.45 -6.83 -0.73
CA LEU A 391 -44.65 -7.60 -1.02
C LEU A 391 -44.81 -8.71 0.03
N ARG A 392 -45.87 -8.66 0.82
CA ARG A 392 -46.19 -9.61 1.90
C ARG A 392 -47.44 -10.39 1.55
N TYR A 393 -47.49 -11.65 1.93
CA TYR A 393 -48.72 -12.42 1.87
C TYR A 393 -49.72 -11.88 2.90
N LEU A 394 -50.95 -11.63 2.45
CA LEU A 394 -52.07 -11.23 3.30
C LEU A 394 -52.83 -12.49 3.74
N GLU A 395 -53.55 -12.38 4.85
CA GLU A 395 -54.46 -13.46 5.24
C GLU A 395 -55.58 -13.61 4.19
N PRO A 396 -55.72 -14.79 3.57
CA PRO A 396 -56.78 -15.01 2.61
C PRO A 396 -58.14 -15.08 3.32
N ASN A 397 -59.14 -14.45 2.72
CA ASN A 397 -60.53 -14.59 3.19
C ASN A 397 -61.07 -16.01 2.89
N LEU A 398 -62.23 -16.35 3.45
CA LEU A 398 -62.84 -17.68 3.33
C LEU A 398 -63.00 -18.14 1.86
N TRP A 399 -63.36 -17.23 0.95
CA TRP A 399 -63.49 -17.54 -0.47
C TRP A 399 -62.14 -17.77 -1.17
N GLN A 400 -61.12 -16.97 -0.83
CA GLN A 400 -59.76 -17.12 -1.36
C GLN A 400 -59.10 -18.42 -0.88
N LYS A 401 -59.37 -18.84 0.36
CA LYS A 401 -58.94 -20.14 0.89
C LYS A 401 -59.52 -21.31 0.07
N ILE A 402 -60.79 -21.24 -0.30
CA ILE A 402 -61.46 -22.27 -1.12
C ILE A 402 -60.87 -22.32 -2.54
N LYS A 403 -60.45 -21.18 -3.11
CA LYS A 403 -59.82 -21.09 -4.44
C LYS A 403 -58.32 -21.35 -4.45
N GLY A 404 -57.68 -21.52 -3.30
CA GLY A 404 -56.23 -21.67 -3.18
C GLY A 404 -55.43 -20.39 -3.48
N GLU A 405 -56.09 -19.22 -3.46
CA GLU A 405 -55.46 -17.94 -3.74
C GLU A 405 -54.64 -17.45 -2.53
N ARG A 406 -53.43 -16.95 -2.80
CA ARG A 406 -52.57 -16.31 -1.80
C ARG A 406 -52.48 -14.82 -2.12
N PRO A 407 -53.36 -13.98 -1.55
CA PRO A 407 -53.30 -12.55 -1.80
C PRO A 407 -51.99 -11.98 -1.26
N ALA A 408 -51.42 -11.02 -1.97
CA ALA A 408 -50.23 -10.31 -1.54
C ALA A 408 -50.45 -8.80 -1.63
N GLY A 409 -49.92 -8.07 -0.66
CA GLY A 409 -50.02 -6.62 -0.55
C GLY A 409 -48.70 -6.00 -0.11
N GLN A 410 -48.53 -4.70 -0.35
CA GLN A 410 -47.34 -3.99 0.11
C GLN A 410 -47.42 -3.75 1.62
N GLY A 411 -46.35 -4.08 2.34
CA GLY A 411 -46.22 -3.83 3.78
C GLY A 411 -44.86 -3.27 4.15
N ALA A 412 -44.83 -2.51 5.24
CA ALA A 412 -43.59 -2.01 5.82
C ALA A 412 -42.76 -3.18 6.38
N VAL A 413 -41.45 -3.15 6.13
CA VAL A 413 -40.50 -4.13 6.63
C VAL A 413 -39.26 -3.46 7.21
N LEU A 414 -38.54 -4.22 8.02
CA LEU A 414 -37.20 -3.87 8.46
C LEU A 414 -36.20 -4.47 7.48
N TRP A 415 -35.43 -3.60 6.83
CA TRP A 415 -34.33 -3.96 5.95
C TRP A 415 -33.04 -4.01 6.75
N LYS A 416 -32.22 -5.02 6.50
CA LYS A 416 -30.89 -5.23 7.08
C LYS A 416 -29.84 -5.24 5.99
N LEU A 417 -28.80 -4.42 6.10
CA LEU A 417 -27.69 -4.39 5.14
C LEU A 417 -26.89 -5.69 5.27
N VAL A 418 -26.77 -6.46 4.19
CA VAL A 418 -26.07 -7.76 4.19
C VAL A 418 -24.83 -7.80 3.31
N GLU A 419 -24.72 -6.91 2.32
CA GLU A 419 -23.55 -6.88 1.41
C GLU A 419 -23.35 -5.49 0.79
N TYR A 420 -22.10 -5.09 0.55
CA TYR A 420 -21.76 -3.86 -0.19
C TYR A 420 -21.52 -4.16 -1.68
N GLY A 421 -21.73 -3.18 -2.54
CA GLY A 421 -21.40 -3.26 -3.98
C GLY A 421 -22.55 -2.83 -4.88
N ASP A 422 -22.29 -2.75 -6.17
CA ASP A 422 -23.29 -2.45 -7.20
C ASP A 422 -24.11 -3.70 -7.56
N ALA A 423 -25.35 -3.52 -8.00
CA ALA A 423 -26.15 -4.63 -8.53
C ALA A 423 -25.43 -5.23 -9.77
N PRO A 424 -25.43 -6.56 -9.97
CA PRO A 424 -24.95 -7.14 -11.20
C PRO A 424 -25.75 -6.55 -12.36
N GLU A 425 -25.06 -6.13 -13.44
CA GLU A 425 -25.71 -5.68 -14.67
C GLU A 425 -26.63 -6.80 -15.18
N VAL A 426 -27.93 -6.62 -14.99
CA VAL A 426 -28.92 -7.42 -15.69
C VAL A 426 -28.79 -7.02 -17.15
N ALA A 427 -28.32 -7.97 -17.98
CA ALA A 427 -28.32 -7.84 -19.43
C ALA A 427 -29.70 -7.34 -19.87
N LYS A 428 -29.73 -6.15 -20.49
CA LYS A 428 -30.95 -5.56 -21.03
C LYS A 428 -31.55 -6.57 -22.02
N GLN A 429 -32.59 -7.28 -21.60
CA GLN A 429 -33.47 -7.95 -22.54
C GLN A 429 -34.19 -6.84 -23.30
N GLU A 430 -33.86 -6.71 -24.58
CA GLU A 430 -34.64 -5.94 -25.54
C GLU A 430 -36.10 -6.40 -25.45
N LEU A 431 -36.99 -5.47 -25.10
CA LEU A 431 -38.41 -5.66 -25.32
C LEU A 431 -38.65 -5.84 -26.83
N PRO A 432 -39.41 -6.85 -27.27
CA PRO A 432 -39.75 -6.99 -28.67
C PRO A 432 -40.58 -5.77 -29.12
N PRO A 433 -40.48 -5.34 -30.39
CA PRO A 433 -41.18 -4.16 -30.88
C PRO A 433 -42.69 -4.33 -30.71
N GLN A 434 -43.35 -3.32 -30.14
CA GLN A 434 -44.80 -3.22 -30.14
C GLN A 434 -45.29 -3.09 -31.59
N GLU A 435 -46.13 -4.03 -32.03
CA GLU A 435 -46.85 -3.95 -33.29
C GLU A 435 -47.74 -2.70 -33.30
N ALA A 436 -47.58 -1.87 -34.33
CA ALA A 436 -48.40 -0.70 -34.57
C ALA A 436 -49.81 -1.13 -35.02
N GLY A 437 -50.81 -0.90 -34.16
CA GLY A 437 -52.22 -0.93 -34.54
C GLY A 437 -52.63 0.32 -35.35
N PRO A 438 -53.69 0.24 -36.17
CA PRO A 438 -53.85 1.07 -37.37
C PRO A 438 -54.30 2.50 -37.08
N ALA A 439 -53.78 3.42 -37.90
CA ALA A 439 -54.17 4.82 -37.96
C ALA A 439 -55.66 4.97 -38.32
N LYS A 440 -56.37 5.79 -37.54
CA LYS A 440 -57.69 6.34 -37.87
C LYS A 440 -57.65 7.86 -37.73
N GLY A 441 -58.19 8.55 -38.73
CA GLY A 441 -58.76 9.89 -38.56
C GLY A 441 -58.06 10.97 -39.38
N ALA A 442 -58.48 11.11 -40.63
CA ALA A 442 -58.25 12.30 -41.44
C ALA A 442 -59.15 13.45 -40.96
N GLU A 443 -58.65 14.69 -41.02
CA GLU A 443 -59.46 15.91 -41.04
C GLU A 443 -58.97 16.84 -42.19
N PRO A 444 -59.88 17.56 -42.86
CA PRO A 444 -59.67 18.12 -44.20
C PRO A 444 -59.16 19.58 -44.18
N PRO A 445 -58.77 20.16 -45.35
CA PRO A 445 -58.13 21.46 -45.39
C PRO A 445 -59.14 22.61 -45.43
N THR A 446 -58.81 23.68 -44.71
CA THR A 446 -59.26 25.07 -44.94
C THR A 446 -57.97 25.91 -44.83
N GLY A 447 -57.52 26.71 -45.78
CA GLY A 447 -58.24 27.66 -46.63
C GLY A 447 -57.88 29.06 -46.12
N GLY A 448 -56.91 29.73 -46.74
CA GLY A 448 -56.45 31.09 -46.38
C GLY A 448 -55.04 31.37 -46.85
#